data_AF-A0A6P7HPX7-F1
#
_entry.id   AF-A0A6P7HPX7-F1
#
_cell.length_a   1.000
_cell.length_b   1.000
_cell.length_c   1.000
_cell.angle_alpha   90.00
_cell.angle_beta   90.00
_cell.angle_gamma   90.00
#
_symmetry.space_group_name_H-M   'P 1'
#
loop_
_entity.id
_entity.type
_entity.pdbx_description
1 polymer ?
#
loop_
_entity_poly.entity_id
_entity_poly.type
_entity_poly.pdbx_seq_one_letter_code
_entity_poly.pdbx_strand_id
1 'polypeptide(L)'
;MDDVLCPLWRLYLQRSRQAYTAHPLRSSQHRVRDSDSDSAAESIRSVTVTDGESNPPSTAGSNADSGSELSGSVDAAFYLTRRRSRGVMSMKKNLALIYLALVWSREALTLSDLLRLVNEGHVPYVDAYEQLPEEMKLTGKDALLFRVKSVPSHRTVHKEAQALTQLLQLPAFPAISSQTLLHPALLSLRYLTEANLPDELHPWVCRLVECAGMADQTLHTFDPVSCPRLPCYDVRAAALIIVTIKVIFGMDDHTECDLCNGVDLHDDSGDGFNLRRWHRLMKVALTRAEQKAEQDIARKRWTTERPVYQNKKEKVCLTKRKRIAEQVQLCFEKLSSCPADVRSASPSSFRFCWGDEDGSDGPSLQHMKLDGLVTLKRDAQTPSNCTYWHPALRPCSRWKCSSHYSEMEALLPRSFVWLLQLFCFLLDVEPHCLYEEVLSVERRLFSSKTPRDRVRRGR
;
A
#
# COMPACT_ATOMS: atom_id res chain seq x y z
N MET A 1 -9.32 -10.06 15.84
CA MET A 1 -8.45 -8.93 15.44
C MET A 1 -8.07 -8.06 16.64
N ASP A 2 -9.04 -7.64 17.46
CA ASP A 2 -8.81 -6.76 18.63
C ASP A 2 -7.82 -7.34 19.64
N ASP A 3 -7.86 -8.66 19.86
CA ASP A 3 -6.94 -9.38 20.76
C ASP A 3 -5.47 -9.25 20.37
N VAL A 4 -5.17 -8.90 19.11
CA VAL A 4 -3.81 -8.69 18.59
C VAL A 4 -3.51 -7.20 18.46
N LEU A 5 -4.45 -6.43 17.92
CA LEU A 5 -4.25 -5.01 17.63
C LEU A 5 -4.09 -4.17 18.91
N CYS A 6 -4.91 -4.40 19.94
CA CYS A 6 -4.82 -3.65 21.20
C CYS A 6 -3.47 -3.86 21.92
N PRO A 7 -2.95 -5.10 22.06
CA PRO A 7 -1.59 -5.32 22.57
C PRO A 7 -0.50 -4.67 21.74
N LEU A 8 -0.57 -4.74 20.40
CA LEU A 8 0.41 -4.07 19.51
C LEU A 8 0.45 -2.56 19.72
N TRP A 9 -0.73 -1.94 19.87
CA TRP A 9 -0.86 -0.52 20.20
C TRP A 9 -0.28 -0.18 21.58
N ARG A 10 -0.59 -0.97 22.62
CA ARG A 10 -0.01 -0.77 23.96
C ARG A 10 1.51 -0.89 23.93
N LEU A 11 2.03 -1.90 23.23
CA LEU A 11 3.47 -2.10 23.04
C LEU A 11 4.11 -0.91 22.31
N TYR A 12 3.45 -0.35 21.30
CA TYR A 12 3.90 0.86 20.62
C TYR A 12 4.03 2.04 21.58
N LEU A 13 3.00 2.32 22.37
CA LEU A 13 3.03 3.42 23.33
C LEU A 13 4.13 3.25 24.38
N GLN A 14 4.36 2.01 24.83
CA GLN A 14 5.45 1.67 25.75
C GLN A 14 6.83 1.87 25.12
N ARG A 15 7.06 1.32 23.92
CA ARG A 15 8.37 1.38 23.24
C ARG A 15 8.72 2.80 22.76
N SER A 16 7.71 3.58 22.37
CA SER A 16 7.87 4.99 22.02
C SER A 16 7.98 5.92 23.24
N ARG A 17 7.81 5.39 24.47
CA ARG A 17 7.77 6.13 25.73
C ARG A 17 6.71 7.23 25.79
N GLN A 18 5.62 7.05 25.04
CA GLN A 18 4.47 7.95 25.08
C GLN A 18 3.56 7.65 26.27
N ALA A 19 3.35 6.38 26.60
CA ALA A 19 2.56 5.94 27.75
C ALA A 19 3.05 4.58 28.27
N TYR A 20 2.57 4.15 29.44
CA TYR A 20 2.90 2.85 30.06
C TYR A 20 4.40 2.61 30.33
N THR A 21 5.15 3.67 30.63
CA THR A 21 6.58 3.59 31.00
C THR A 21 6.88 4.34 32.29
N ALA A 22 7.93 3.92 33.01
CA ALA A 22 8.39 4.58 34.24
C ALA A 22 8.99 5.99 33.98
N HIS A 23 9.49 6.20 32.77
CA HIS A 23 10.02 7.49 32.30
C HIS A 23 9.32 7.86 31.00
N PRO A 24 8.04 8.27 31.07
CA PRO A 24 7.37 8.81 29.91
C PRO A 24 8.16 10.03 29.44
N LEU A 25 8.16 10.29 28.13
CA LEU A 25 8.66 11.53 27.60
C LEU A 25 7.78 12.67 28.14
N ARG A 26 8.07 13.14 29.36
CA ARG A 26 7.48 14.35 29.92
C ARG A 26 7.93 15.51 29.05
N SER A 27 6.98 16.20 28.43
CA SER A 27 7.14 17.59 28.03
C SER A 27 7.60 18.36 29.26
N SER A 28 8.86 18.80 29.28
CA SER A 28 9.49 19.24 30.52
C SER A 28 9.10 20.67 30.90
N GLN A 29 8.58 20.79 32.13
CA GLN A 29 8.69 21.90 33.11
C GLN A 29 7.74 23.10 32.98
N HIS A 30 6.61 23.03 33.69
CA HIS A 30 6.15 24.19 34.47
C HIS A 30 7.00 24.25 35.75
N ARG A 31 7.97 25.16 35.83
CA ARG A 31 8.38 25.70 37.14
C ARG A 31 7.37 26.79 37.47
N VAL A 32 6.36 26.46 38.27
CA VAL A 32 5.69 27.47 39.09
C VAL A 32 6.69 27.84 40.17
N ARG A 33 7.28 29.03 40.07
CA ARG A 33 8.01 29.66 41.18
C ARG A 33 7.11 30.80 41.65
N ASP A 34 6.29 30.49 42.64
CA ASP A 34 5.61 31.51 43.44
C ASP A 34 6.57 32.12 44.45
N SER A 35 6.39 33.43 44.66
CA SER A 35 6.83 34.28 45.77
C SER A 35 8.31 34.67 45.90
N ASP A 36 8.53 35.95 45.57
CA ASP A 36 9.14 37.00 46.41
C ASP A 36 10.40 36.67 47.21
N SER A 37 11.53 37.19 46.74
CA SER A 37 12.51 37.84 47.62
C SER A 37 13.51 38.64 46.80
N ASP A 38 13.61 39.94 47.11
CA ASP A 38 14.65 40.86 46.66
C ASP A 38 16.05 40.35 47.02
N SER A 39 16.99 40.35 46.07
CA SER A 39 18.36 40.81 46.31
C SER A 39 19.12 40.96 44.99
N ALA A 40 19.71 42.13 44.81
CA ALA A 40 20.63 42.49 43.75
C ALA A 40 21.91 41.64 43.73
N ALA A 41 22.45 41.41 42.53
CA ALA A 41 23.83 41.73 42.13
C ALA A 41 24.23 40.91 40.88
N GLU A 42 24.72 41.62 39.86
CA GLU A 42 25.95 41.35 39.08
C GLU A 42 26.22 39.91 38.56
N SER A 43 26.66 39.62 37.33
CA SER A 43 27.26 40.39 36.25
C SER A 43 27.64 39.39 35.12
N ILE A 44 28.00 39.94 33.94
CA ILE A 44 28.93 39.37 32.94
C ILE A 44 28.40 38.42 31.83
N ARG A 45 28.31 39.06 30.65
CA ARG A 45 28.79 38.70 29.30
C ARG A 45 28.02 37.70 28.43
N SER A 46 27.22 38.32 27.55
CA SER A 46 27.08 37.94 26.15
C SER A 46 28.40 38.06 25.36
N VAL A 47 28.64 37.11 24.46
CA VAL A 47 29.49 37.30 23.27
C VAL A 47 28.60 37.07 22.06
N THR A 48 28.30 38.16 21.35
CA THR A 48 27.85 38.17 19.96
C THR A 48 29.06 38.38 19.07
N VAL A 49 29.15 37.64 17.97
CA VAL A 49 29.98 37.98 16.82
C VAL A 49 29.06 38.55 15.74
N THR A 50 29.52 39.65 15.16
CA THR A 50 28.86 40.63 14.31
C THR A 50 28.89 40.28 12.82
N ASP A 51 28.04 40.99 12.07
CA ASP A 51 28.30 41.74 10.82
C ASP A 51 27.04 41.64 9.95
N GLY A 52 26.44 42.65 9.34
CA GLY A 52 26.51 44.11 9.14
C GLY A 52 25.22 44.38 8.31
N GLU A 53 24.58 45.52 8.17
CA GLU A 53 24.95 46.92 8.11
C GLU A 53 23.63 47.67 7.80
N SER A 54 23.57 48.98 8.11
CA SER A 54 22.73 50.00 7.44
C SER A 54 21.24 50.21 7.82
N ASN A 55 21.04 50.94 8.92
CA ASN A 55 20.22 52.16 9.18
C ASN A 55 18.83 52.47 8.52
N PRO A 56 17.99 53.30 9.22
CA PRO A 56 16.50 53.34 9.14
C PRO A 56 15.98 54.67 8.49
N PRO A 57 14.67 55.07 8.52
CA PRO A 57 14.05 55.61 9.75
C PRO A 57 12.48 55.57 9.89
N SER A 58 12.04 55.86 11.12
CA SER A 58 10.88 56.69 11.51
C SER A 58 9.43 56.14 11.66
N THR A 59 9.07 56.00 12.94
CA THR A 59 7.99 56.74 13.68
C THR A 59 6.52 56.62 13.28
N ALA A 60 5.74 55.95 14.14
CA ALA A 60 4.45 56.35 14.75
C ALA A 60 3.76 55.05 15.24
N GLY A 61 3.61 54.78 16.53
CA GLY A 61 2.78 55.55 17.45
C GLY A 61 1.44 54.82 17.63
N SER A 62 1.32 53.99 18.68
CA SER A 62 0.11 53.87 19.51
C SER A 62 0.22 52.65 20.43
N ASN A 63 0.24 52.94 21.73
CA ASN A 63 -0.03 52.01 22.80
C ASN A 63 -1.50 51.57 22.73
N ALA A 64 -1.75 50.28 22.88
CA ALA A 64 -2.97 49.77 23.49
C ALA A 64 -2.66 48.41 24.11
N ASP A 65 -2.52 48.41 25.43
CA ASP A 65 -2.66 47.22 26.26
C ASP A 65 -4.00 46.55 25.96
N SER A 66 -3.95 45.26 25.68
CA SER A 66 -5.10 44.37 25.82
C SER A 66 -4.56 42.99 26.13
N GLY A 67 -4.65 42.65 27.41
CA GLY A 67 -4.31 41.36 27.95
C GLY A 67 -4.99 40.24 27.17
N SER A 68 -4.19 39.25 26.79
CA SER A 68 -4.66 37.93 26.42
C SER A 68 -3.68 36.95 27.03
N GLU A 69 -3.86 36.72 28.32
CA GLU A 69 -3.39 35.51 28.98
C GLU A 69 -3.95 34.30 28.21
N LEU A 70 -3.11 33.70 27.37
CA LEU A 70 -3.37 32.38 26.82
C LEU A 70 -2.11 31.55 27.04
N SER A 71 -2.20 30.77 28.12
CA SER A 71 -1.33 29.68 28.52
C SER A 71 -0.77 28.94 27.29
N GLY A 72 0.50 29.21 27.00
CA GLY A 72 1.22 28.63 25.89
C GLY A 72 1.54 27.17 26.17
N SER A 73 0.85 26.26 25.48
CA SER A 73 1.26 24.86 25.37
C SER A 73 2.69 24.77 24.81
N VAL A 74 3.62 24.36 25.67
CA VAL A 74 5.08 24.35 25.47
C VAL A 74 5.53 23.22 24.52
N ASP A 75 4.61 22.41 23.98
CA ASP A 75 4.92 21.28 23.10
C ASP A 75 5.29 21.69 21.66
N ALA A 76 5.30 22.99 21.39
CA ALA A 76 5.35 23.56 20.05
C ALA A 76 6.66 23.25 19.26
N ALA A 77 7.80 23.11 19.93
CA ALA A 77 9.10 22.91 19.27
C ALA A 77 9.45 21.44 18.97
N PHE A 78 8.76 20.48 19.58
CA PHE A 78 9.15 19.07 19.51
C PHE A 78 8.77 18.39 18.19
N TYR A 79 7.68 18.83 17.56
CA TYR A 79 7.19 18.26 16.29
C TYR A 79 8.09 18.58 15.07
N LEU A 80 8.87 19.68 15.12
CA LEU A 80 9.69 20.14 14.00
C LEU A 80 11.12 19.57 14.00
N THR A 81 11.53 18.88 15.07
CA THR A 81 12.86 18.26 15.12
C THR A 81 12.83 16.84 14.54
N ARG A 82 13.37 16.70 13.32
CA ARG A 82 13.48 15.46 12.51
C ARG A 82 14.08 14.24 13.24
N ARG A 83 14.78 14.45 14.36
CA ARG A 83 15.38 13.39 15.18
C ARG A 83 14.43 12.77 16.22
N ARG A 84 13.31 13.44 16.57
CA ARG A 84 12.34 12.99 17.61
C ARG A 84 10.95 12.61 17.06
N SER A 85 10.62 12.94 15.82
CA SER A 85 9.35 12.55 15.16
C SER A 85 9.19 11.04 14.89
N ARG A 86 10.27 10.26 14.96
CA ARG A 86 10.22 8.79 14.82
C ARG A 86 9.36 8.13 15.89
N GLY A 87 9.30 8.73 17.08
CA GLY A 87 8.55 8.21 18.22
C GLY A 87 7.08 8.59 18.24
N VAL A 88 6.60 9.54 17.43
CA VAL A 88 5.23 10.08 17.50
C VAL A 88 4.27 9.27 16.62
N MET A 89 3.04 9.04 17.10
CA MET A 89 2.03 8.30 16.34
C MET A 89 1.58 9.09 15.11
N SER A 90 1.30 8.40 14.01
CA SER A 90 0.74 9.00 12.80
C SER A 90 -0.32 8.09 12.22
N MET A 91 -1.24 8.63 11.42
CA MET A 91 -2.28 7.81 10.75
C MET A 91 -1.68 6.70 9.88
N LYS A 92 -0.53 6.95 9.23
CA LYS A 92 0.20 5.93 8.46
C LYS A 92 0.70 4.78 9.36
N LYS A 93 1.17 5.10 10.57
CA LYS A 93 1.56 4.09 11.58
C LYS A 93 0.34 3.34 12.12
N ASN A 94 -0.81 4.00 12.29
CA ASN A 94 -2.05 3.34 12.69
C ASN A 94 -2.43 2.27 11.66
N LEU A 95 -2.44 2.66 10.39
CA LEU A 95 -2.75 1.75 9.29
C LEU A 95 -1.74 0.60 9.17
N ALA A 96 -0.46 0.90 9.40
CA ALA A 96 0.58 -0.12 9.45
C ALA A 96 0.43 -1.09 10.63
N LEU A 97 -0.01 -0.64 11.81
CA LEU A 97 -0.33 -1.53 12.95
C LEU A 97 -1.52 -2.44 12.64
N ILE A 98 -2.57 -1.90 11.99
CA ILE A 98 -3.72 -2.69 11.52
C ILE A 98 -3.23 -3.77 10.56
N TYR A 99 -2.39 -3.42 9.58
CA TYR A 99 -1.80 -4.39 8.66
C TYR A 99 -0.97 -5.46 9.40
N LEU A 100 -0.10 -5.08 10.34
CA LEU A 100 0.67 -6.05 11.14
C LEU A 100 -0.23 -7.00 11.93
N ALA A 101 -1.35 -6.50 12.47
CA ALA A 101 -2.32 -7.33 13.19
C ALA A 101 -3.02 -8.34 12.26
N LEU A 102 -3.35 -7.95 11.02
CA LEU A 102 -3.90 -8.85 10.00
C LEU A 102 -2.92 -9.96 9.65
N VAL A 103 -1.66 -9.62 9.39
CA VAL A 103 -0.61 -10.60 9.08
C VAL A 103 -0.37 -11.55 10.25
N TRP A 104 -0.31 -11.02 11.48
CA TRP A 104 -0.17 -11.83 12.69
C TRP A 104 -1.34 -12.80 12.88
N SER A 105 -2.56 -12.35 12.56
CA SER A 105 -3.77 -13.18 12.64
C SER A 105 -3.88 -14.19 11.50
N ARG A 106 -3.01 -14.11 10.48
CA ARG A 106 -3.01 -14.95 9.26
C ARG A 106 -4.31 -14.86 8.46
N GLU A 107 -4.97 -13.70 8.53
CA GLU A 107 -6.18 -13.41 7.77
C GLU A 107 -5.88 -13.27 6.28
N ALA A 108 -6.85 -13.56 5.42
CA ALA A 108 -6.72 -13.46 3.97
C ALA A 108 -6.77 -12.00 3.44
N LEU A 109 -6.98 -11.02 4.32
CA LEU A 109 -7.05 -9.60 3.98
C LEU A 109 -5.63 -9.04 3.83
N THR A 110 -5.28 -8.66 2.59
CA THR A 110 -3.95 -8.15 2.24
C THR A 110 -3.84 -6.65 2.47
N LEU A 111 -2.64 -6.08 2.23
CA LEU A 111 -2.45 -4.64 2.34
C LEU A 111 -3.22 -3.88 1.25
N SER A 112 -3.29 -4.43 0.03
CA SER A 112 -4.16 -3.92 -1.03
C SER A 112 -5.63 -3.87 -0.61
N ASP A 113 -6.14 -4.92 0.06
CA ASP A 113 -7.53 -4.93 0.53
C ASP A 113 -7.78 -3.87 1.60
N LEU A 114 -6.87 -3.74 2.57
CA LEU A 114 -6.96 -2.72 3.61
C LEU A 114 -6.97 -1.30 3.00
N LEU A 115 -6.12 -1.04 2.01
CA LEU A 115 -6.09 0.25 1.32
C LEU A 115 -7.34 0.51 0.48
N ARG A 116 -7.90 -0.53 -0.14
CA ARG A 116 -9.19 -0.45 -0.83
C ARG A 116 -10.31 -0.08 0.14
N LEU A 117 -10.40 -0.75 1.30
CA LEU A 117 -11.38 -0.42 2.35
C LEU A 117 -11.24 1.02 2.85
N VAL A 118 -10.01 1.53 2.95
CA VAL A 118 -9.76 2.94 3.27
C VAL A 118 -10.23 3.87 2.14
N ASN A 119 -9.90 3.53 0.89
CA ASN A 119 -10.30 4.32 -0.28
C ASN A 119 -11.82 4.37 -0.47
N GLU A 120 -12.53 3.29 -0.15
CA GLU A 120 -13.99 3.17 -0.23
C GLU A 120 -14.70 3.79 1.01
N GLY A 121 -13.94 4.22 2.02
CA GLY A 121 -14.48 4.89 3.21
C GLY A 121 -15.00 3.95 4.29
N HIS A 122 -14.78 2.64 4.16
CA HIS A 122 -15.12 1.64 5.19
C HIS A 122 -14.17 1.70 6.40
N VAL A 123 -12.93 2.14 6.19
CA VAL A 123 -11.95 2.38 7.26
C VAL A 123 -11.70 3.90 7.37
N PRO A 124 -12.03 4.53 8.51
CA PRO A 124 -11.84 5.98 8.69
C PRO A 124 -10.36 6.37 8.64
N TYR A 125 -9.99 7.22 7.69
CA TYR A 125 -8.60 7.62 7.50
C TYR A 125 -8.45 9.06 7.00
N VAL A 126 -9.08 9.38 5.87
CA VAL A 126 -9.10 10.74 5.33
C VAL A 126 -10.04 11.57 6.21
N ASP A 127 -9.53 12.70 6.70
CA ASP A 127 -10.24 13.59 7.63
C ASP A 127 -10.95 12.84 8.78
N ALA A 128 -10.28 11.82 9.33
CA ALA A 128 -10.84 10.90 10.33
C ALA A 128 -11.38 11.58 11.60
N TYR A 129 -11.00 12.83 11.86
CA TYR A 129 -11.52 13.62 12.97
C TYR A 129 -13.03 13.88 12.89
N GLU A 130 -13.64 13.80 11.70
CA GLU A 130 -15.09 14.02 11.53
C GLU A 130 -15.93 12.89 12.12
N GLN A 131 -15.35 11.69 12.23
CA GLN A 131 -16.03 10.50 12.72
C GLN A 131 -15.70 10.19 14.18
N LEU A 132 -14.91 11.06 14.83
CA LEU A 132 -14.60 10.88 16.24
C LEU A 132 -15.82 11.25 17.10
N PRO A 133 -16.01 10.53 18.21
CA PRO A 133 -17.11 10.78 19.13
C PRO A 133 -17.01 12.20 19.75
N GLU A 134 -18.13 12.82 20.09
CA GLU A 134 -18.19 14.23 20.54
C GLU A 134 -17.43 14.45 21.86
N GLU A 135 -17.25 13.38 22.64
CA GLU A 135 -16.47 13.33 23.87
C GLU A 135 -14.97 13.51 23.60
N MET A 136 -14.50 13.14 22.40
CA MET A 136 -13.10 13.23 21.98
C MET A 136 -12.82 14.60 21.35
N LYS A 137 -12.79 15.63 22.20
CA LYS A 137 -12.48 17.01 21.79
C LYS A 137 -11.01 17.16 21.43
N LEU A 138 -10.70 16.99 20.15
CA LEU A 138 -9.36 17.26 19.62
C LEU A 138 -9.08 18.76 19.60
N THR A 139 -8.08 19.20 20.37
CA THR A 139 -7.64 20.60 20.41
C THR A 139 -6.19 20.75 19.97
N GLY A 140 -5.85 21.91 19.41
CA GLY A 140 -4.46 22.25 19.09
C GLY A 140 -3.84 21.40 17.97
N LYS A 141 -2.57 21.03 18.14
CA LYS A 141 -1.79 20.31 17.11
C LYS A 141 -2.16 18.83 16.99
N ASP A 142 -2.79 18.23 17.99
CA ASP A 142 -3.20 16.81 17.97
C ASP A 142 -4.33 16.58 16.96
N ALA A 143 -5.21 17.58 16.75
CA ALA A 143 -6.21 17.55 15.70
C ALA A 143 -5.61 17.43 14.29
N LEU A 144 -4.35 17.86 14.10
CA LEU A 144 -3.66 17.78 12.82
C LEU A 144 -3.20 16.36 12.49
N LEU A 145 -3.04 15.48 13.48
CA LEU A 145 -2.68 14.09 13.25
C LEU A 145 -3.77 13.36 12.45
N PHE A 146 -5.03 13.69 12.74
CA PHE A 146 -6.21 13.12 12.10
C PHE A 146 -6.62 13.84 10.81
N ARG A 147 -5.96 14.96 10.49
CA ARG A 147 -6.22 15.77 9.29
C ARG A 147 -5.39 15.27 8.11
N VAL A 148 -5.69 14.06 7.65
CA VAL A 148 -5.03 13.45 6.49
C VAL A 148 -5.88 13.66 5.25
N LYS A 149 -5.25 14.16 4.17
CA LYS A 149 -5.95 14.53 2.93
C LYS A 149 -5.87 13.49 1.81
N SER A 150 -5.02 12.49 1.96
CA SER A 150 -4.82 11.46 0.94
C SER A 150 -4.45 10.12 1.56
N VAL A 151 -4.94 9.06 0.93
CA VAL A 151 -4.60 7.69 1.28
C VAL A 151 -3.14 7.42 0.91
N PRO A 152 -2.33 6.81 1.80
CA PRO A 152 -0.93 6.51 1.53
C PRO A 152 -0.81 5.36 0.52
N SER A 153 0.24 5.36 -0.28
CA SER A 153 0.51 4.24 -1.19
C SER A 153 0.84 2.94 -0.44
N HIS A 154 0.57 1.80 -1.08
CA HIS A 154 0.93 0.46 -0.60
C HIS A 154 2.38 0.39 -0.08
N ARG A 155 3.34 0.86 -0.89
CA ARG A 155 4.77 0.91 -0.53
C ARG A 155 5.03 1.73 0.73
N THR A 156 4.32 2.83 0.93
CA THR A 156 4.49 3.71 2.08
C THR A 156 4.04 3.01 3.37
N VAL A 157 2.86 2.40 3.36
CA VAL A 157 2.34 1.67 4.53
C VAL A 157 3.20 0.45 4.85
N HIS A 158 3.61 -0.31 3.82
CA HIS A 158 4.49 -1.45 4.01
C HIS A 158 5.85 -1.06 4.63
N LYS A 159 6.43 0.08 4.22
CA LYS A 159 7.66 0.61 4.81
C LYS A 159 7.48 1.00 6.28
N GLU A 160 6.35 1.62 6.63
CA GLU A 160 6.03 1.93 8.03
C GLU A 160 5.82 0.65 8.85
N ALA A 161 5.14 -0.36 8.30
CA ALA A 161 4.97 -1.66 8.96
C ALA A 161 6.32 -2.33 9.23
N GLN A 162 7.22 -2.37 8.24
CA GLN A 162 8.58 -2.86 8.39
C GLN A 162 9.39 -2.08 9.43
N ALA A 163 9.21 -0.76 9.52
CA ALA A 163 9.88 0.06 10.52
C ALA A 163 9.31 -0.23 11.93
N LEU A 164 8.01 -0.48 12.04
CA LEU A 164 7.34 -0.83 13.28
C LEU A 164 7.79 -2.21 13.80
N THR A 165 7.97 -3.21 12.95
CA THR A 165 8.46 -4.53 13.41
C THR A 165 9.82 -4.40 14.14
N GLN A 166 10.70 -3.53 13.64
CA GLN A 166 12.00 -3.24 14.25
C GLN A 166 11.87 -2.38 15.52
N LEU A 167 11.03 -1.34 15.50
CA LEU A 167 10.82 -0.44 16.64
C LEU A 167 10.23 -1.18 17.84
N LEU A 168 9.23 -2.04 17.57
CA LEU A 168 8.53 -2.82 18.58
C LEU A 168 9.32 -4.05 19.02
N GLN A 169 10.32 -4.45 18.24
CA GLN A 169 11.06 -5.71 18.40
C GLN A 169 10.10 -6.89 18.46
N LEU A 170 9.22 -6.98 17.46
CA LEU A 170 8.23 -8.05 17.42
C LEU A 170 8.95 -9.41 17.29
N PRO A 171 8.42 -10.45 17.96
CA PRO A 171 8.93 -11.81 17.79
C PRO A 171 8.60 -12.32 16.38
N ALA A 172 9.06 -13.54 16.08
CA ALA A 172 8.63 -14.25 14.88
C ALA A 172 7.09 -14.35 14.84
N PHE A 173 6.53 -14.12 13.66
CA PHE A 173 5.09 -14.20 13.46
C PHE A 173 4.66 -15.68 13.41
N PRO A 174 3.36 -15.97 13.63
CA PRO A 174 2.83 -17.30 13.40
C PRO A 174 3.16 -17.79 11.98
N ALA A 175 3.58 -19.05 11.87
CA ALA A 175 4.04 -19.62 10.61
C ALA A 175 2.96 -19.55 9.51
N ILE A 176 3.36 -19.12 8.32
CA ILE A 176 2.54 -19.09 7.12
C ILE A 176 2.89 -20.31 6.28
N SER A 177 2.09 -21.37 6.45
CA SER A 177 2.21 -22.63 5.71
C SER A 177 1.44 -22.58 4.39
N SER A 178 1.63 -23.58 3.52
CA SER A 178 0.89 -23.72 2.26
C SER A 178 -0.64 -23.80 2.44
N GLN A 179 -1.13 -24.13 3.63
CA GLN A 179 -2.55 -24.19 3.97
C GLN A 179 -3.10 -22.86 4.49
N THR A 180 -2.24 -21.88 4.78
CA THR A 180 -2.64 -20.58 5.30
C THR A 180 -3.15 -19.70 4.15
N LEU A 181 -4.31 -19.04 4.32
CA LEU A 181 -4.92 -18.21 3.26
C LEU A 181 -3.99 -17.09 2.75
N LEU A 182 -3.14 -16.56 3.63
CA LEU A 182 -2.16 -15.53 3.30
C LEU A 182 -0.94 -16.06 2.51
N HIS A 183 -0.79 -17.38 2.38
CA HIS A 183 0.31 -17.97 1.62
C HIS A 183 0.20 -17.59 0.13
N PRO A 184 1.27 -17.10 -0.54
CA PRO A 184 1.16 -16.56 -1.89
C PRO A 184 0.60 -17.53 -2.93
N ALA A 185 0.84 -18.84 -2.79
CA ALA A 185 0.23 -19.84 -3.67
C ALA A 185 -1.29 -19.92 -3.48
N LEU A 186 -1.78 -19.96 -2.24
CA LEU A 186 -3.22 -20.06 -1.97
C LEU A 186 -3.93 -18.73 -2.30
N LEU A 187 -3.30 -17.60 -1.97
CA LEU A 187 -3.77 -16.27 -2.34
C LEU A 187 -3.85 -16.07 -3.86
N SER A 188 -3.05 -16.79 -4.65
CA SER A 188 -3.10 -16.70 -6.11
C SER A 188 -4.44 -17.16 -6.70
N LEU A 189 -5.17 -18.09 -6.05
CA LEU A 189 -6.52 -18.48 -6.49
C LEU A 189 -7.46 -17.28 -6.55
N ARG A 190 -7.38 -16.39 -5.55
CA ARG A 190 -8.18 -15.17 -5.48
C ARG A 190 -7.90 -14.28 -6.68
N TYR A 191 -6.62 -14.05 -6.99
CA TYR A 191 -6.22 -13.16 -8.08
C TYR A 191 -6.40 -13.79 -9.47
N LEU A 192 -6.34 -15.11 -9.60
CA LEU A 192 -6.76 -15.81 -10.82
C LEU A 192 -8.25 -15.59 -11.08
N THR A 193 -9.08 -15.76 -10.04
CA THR A 193 -10.52 -15.48 -10.11
C THR A 193 -10.79 -14.03 -10.48
N GLU A 194 -10.12 -13.08 -9.81
CA GLU A 194 -10.30 -11.65 -10.04
C GLU A 194 -9.87 -11.23 -11.45
N ALA A 195 -8.79 -11.83 -11.97
CA ALA A 195 -8.32 -11.62 -13.34
C ALA A 195 -9.02 -12.49 -14.39
N ASN A 196 -10.13 -13.15 -14.06
CA ASN A 196 -10.90 -14.03 -14.96
C ASN A 196 -10.05 -15.09 -15.69
N LEU A 197 -9.05 -15.62 -14.98
CA LEU A 197 -8.12 -16.61 -15.49
C LEU A 197 -8.56 -18.04 -15.08
N PRO A 198 -8.24 -19.07 -15.87
CA PRO A 198 -8.55 -20.46 -15.53
C PRO A 198 -7.97 -20.90 -14.19
N ASP A 199 -8.75 -21.67 -13.44
CA ASP A 199 -8.29 -22.30 -12.20
C ASP A 199 -7.20 -23.36 -12.44
N GLU A 200 -7.14 -23.95 -13.63
CA GLU A 200 -6.07 -24.84 -14.08
C GLU A 200 -4.67 -24.21 -14.08
N LEU A 201 -4.56 -22.87 -14.00
CA LEU A 201 -3.28 -22.19 -13.82
C LEU A 201 -2.72 -22.35 -12.41
N HIS A 202 -3.55 -22.62 -11.40
CA HIS A 202 -3.11 -22.72 -10.01
C HIS A 202 -2.11 -23.86 -9.76
N PRO A 203 -2.32 -25.10 -10.25
CA PRO A 203 -1.30 -26.15 -10.20
C PRO A 203 0.07 -25.73 -10.78
N TRP A 204 0.08 -24.88 -11.81
CA TRP A 204 1.32 -24.33 -12.36
C TRP A 204 1.98 -23.32 -11.42
N VAL A 205 1.18 -22.46 -10.77
CA VAL A 205 1.68 -21.58 -9.72
C VAL A 205 2.32 -22.39 -8.59
N CYS A 206 1.69 -23.47 -8.13
CA CYS A 206 2.27 -24.36 -7.11
C CYS A 206 3.61 -24.96 -7.57
N ARG A 207 3.68 -25.50 -8.79
CA ARG A 207 4.93 -26.03 -9.37
C ARG A 207 6.01 -24.95 -9.48
N LEU A 208 5.63 -23.73 -9.86
CA LEU A 208 6.55 -22.60 -9.96
C LEU A 208 7.16 -22.25 -8.58
N VAL A 209 6.34 -22.24 -7.53
CA VAL A 209 6.78 -21.99 -6.15
C VAL A 209 7.79 -23.05 -5.70
N GLU A 210 7.56 -24.32 -6.01
CA GLU A 210 8.51 -25.41 -5.72
C GLU A 210 9.81 -25.24 -6.50
N CYS A 211 9.73 -25.01 -7.81
CA CYS A 211 10.88 -24.82 -8.69
C CYS A 211 11.75 -23.61 -8.29
N ALA A 212 11.12 -22.52 -7.86
CA ALA A 212 11.78 -21.31 -7.37
C ALA A 212 12.37 -21.46 -5.95
N GLY A 213 12.21 -22.64 -5.31
CA GLY A 213 12.63 -22.85 -3.93
C GLY A 213 11.90 -21.93 -2.94
N MET A 214 10.65 -21.60 -3.24
CA MET A 214 9.77 -20.74 -2.45
C MET A 214 8.73 -21.54 -1.64
N ALA A 215 8.83 -22.88 -1.59
CA ALA A 215 7.92 -23.69 -0.78
C ALA A 215 8.22 -23.62 0.75
N ASP A 216 9.38 -23.07 1.13
CA ASP A 216 9.78 -22.96 2.54
C ASP A 216 8.98 -21.87 3.27
N GLN A 217 8.31 -22.25 4.36
CA GLN A 217 7.50 -21.37 5.21
C GLN A 217 8.31 -20.21 5.80
N THR A 218 9.63 -20.37 5.98
CA THR A 218 10.51 -19.31 6.51
C THR A 218 10.61 -18.11 5.56
N LEU A 219 10.40 -18.31 4.25
CA LEU A 219 10.40 -17.23 3.25
C LEU A 219 9.11 -16.39 3.26
N HIS A 220 8.07 -16.93 3.88
CA HIS A 220 6.75 -16.32 3.99
C HIS A 220 6.46 -15.82 5.40
N THR A 221 7.22 -16.24 6.41
CA THR A 221 6.99 -15.84 7.79
C THR A 221 8.00 -14.78 8.20
N PHE A 222 7.53 -13.67 8.77
CA PHE A 222 8.43 -12.69 9.36
C PHE A 222 9.12 -13.28 10.58
N ASP A 223 10.45 -13.22 10.61
CA ASP A 223 11.27 -13.61 11.76
C ASP A 223 12.40 -12.60 11.91
N PRO A 224 12.54 -11.92 13.07
CA PRO A 224 13.58 -10.92 13.27
C PRO A 224 15.02 -11.44 13.07
N VAL A 225 15.25 -12.75 13.18
CA VAL A 225 16.57 -13.38 13.04
C VAL A 225 16.76 -13.95 11.63
N SER A 226 15.89 -14.87 11.21
CA SER A 226 16.08 -15.62 9.96
C SER A 226 15.56 -14.87 8.72
N CYS A 227 14.45 -14.13 8.86
CA CYS A 227 13.77 -13.45 7.77
C CYS A 227 13.24 -12.07 8.22
N PRO A 228 14.12 -11.07 8.46
CA PRO A 228 13.76 -9.82 9.12
C PRO A 228 12.95 -8.86 8.24
N ARG A 229 12.55 -9.31 7.04
CA ARG A 229 11.80 -8.52 6.07
C ARG A 229 10.37 -9.04 6.02
N LEU A 230 9.43 -8.14 6.23
CA LEU A 230 8.01 -8.42 6.05
C LEU A 230 7.74 -8.70 4.57
N PRO A 231 7.14 -9.85 4.22
CA PRO A 231 6.74 -10.13 2.85
C PRO A 231 5.54 -9.28 2.38
N CYS A 232 5.54 -8.88 1.11
CA CYS A 232 4.36 -8.36 0.42
C CYS A 232 3.60 -9.54 -0.22
N TYR A 233 2.64 -10.12 0.49
CA TYR A 233 1.99 -11.38 0.07
C TYR A 233 1.19 -11.23 -1.24
N ASP A 234 0.44 -10.14 -1.36
CA ASP A 234 -0.34 -9.75 -2.53
C ASP A 234 0.53 -9.55 -3.78
N VAL A 235 1.54 -8.69 -3.68
CA VAL A 235 2.49 -8.42 -4.79
C VAL A 235 3.22 -9.70 -5.21
N ARG A 236 3.59 -10.57 -4.25
CA ARG A 236 4.24 -11.84 -4.55
C ARG A 236 3.31 -12.84 -5.22
N ALA A 237 2.05 -12.93 -4.80
CA ALA A 237 1.06 -13.79 -5.44
C ALA A 237 0.81 -13.35 -6.90
N ALA A 238 0.63 -12.05 -7.14
CA ALA A 238 0.52 -11.51 -8.49
C ALA A 238 1.77 -11.79 -9.33
N ALA A 239 2.98 -11.61 -8.78
CA ALA A 239 4.21 -11.93 -9.48
C ALA A 239 4.31 -13.41 -9.88
N LEU A 240 3.89 -14.33 -9.01
CA LEU A 240 3.85 -15.77 -9.32
C LEU A 240 2.86 -16.07 -10.46
N ILE A 241 1.69 -15.44 -10.47
CA ILE A 241 0.71 -15.58 -11.56
C ILE A 241 1.32 -15.04 -12.87
N ILE A 242 1.89 -13.84 -12.85
CA ILE A 242 2.50 -13.24 -14.05
C ILE A 242 3.58 -14.14 -14.63
N VAL A 243 4.49 -14.66 -13.80
CA VAL A 243 5.53 -15.58 -14.27
C VAL A 243 4.92 -16.89 -14.79
N THR A 244 3.86 -17.40 -14.16
CA THR A 244 3.15 -18.59 -14.65
C THR A 244 2.54 -18.36 -16.03
N ILE A 245 1.88 -17.22 -16.24
CA ILE A 245 1.34 -16.82 -17.54
C ILE A 245 2.48 -16.68 -18.57
N LYS A 246 3.61 -16.06 -18.20
CA LYS A 246 4.79 -16.00 -19.07
C LYS A 246 5.31 -17.39 -19.46
N VAL A 247 5.34 -18.34 -18.52
CA VAL A 247 5.79 -19.71 -18.80
C VAL A 247 4.86 -20.40 -19.80
N ILE A 248 3.55 -20.24 -19.64
CA ILE A 248 2.55 -20.96 -20.45
C ILE A 248 2.33 -20.30 -21.81
N PHE A 249 2.18 -18.98 -21.82
CA PHE A 249 1.77 -18.20 -22.99
C PHE A 249 2.89 -17.38 -23.63
N GLY A 250 4.07 -17.34 -23.02
CA GLY A 250 5.24 -16.62 -23.52
C GLY A 250 5.23 -15.12 -23.20
N MET A 251 4.14 -14.41 -23.47
CA MET A 251 4.02 -12.95 -23.21
C MET A 251 5.13 -12.11 -23.89
N ASP A 252 5.51 -12.45 -25.12
CA ASP A 252 6.56 -11.79 -25.90
C ASP A 252 6.05 -11.06 -27.15
N ASP A 253 4.75 -10.79 -27.22
CA ASP A 253 4.02 -10.23 -28.37
C ASP A 253 3.97 -11.12 -29.63
N HIS A 254 4.64 -12.28 -29.62
CA HIS A 254 4.73 -13.19 -30.77
C HIS A 254 4.09 -14.56 -30.49
N THR A 255 4.60 -15.27 -29.49
CA THR A 255 4.14 -16.61 -29.07
C THR A 255 2.64 -16.66 -28.78
N GLU A 256 2.10 -15.61 -28.17
CA GLU A 256 0.67 -15.46 -27.90
C GLU A 256 -0.17 -15.49 -29.18
N CYS A 257 0.34 -14.86 -30.24
CA CYS A 257 -0.33 -14.82 -31.53
C CYS A 257 -0.29 -16.18 -32.21
N ASP A 258 0.86 -16.86 -32.15
CA ASP A 258 1.05 -18.17 -32.75
C ASP A 258 0.21 -19.25 -32.05
N LEU A 259 0.19 -19.23 -30.71
CA LEU A 259 -0.64 -20.14 -29.90
C LEU A 259 -2.12 -19.95 -30.19
N CYS A 260 -2.60 -18.71 -30.36
CA CYS A 260 -4.01 -18.48 -30.67
C CYS A 260 -4.39 -18.92 -32.09
N ASN A 261 -3.48 -18.82 -33.06
CA ASN A 261 -3.74 -19.26 -34.44
C ASN A 261 -3.72 -20.80 -34.58
N GLY A 262 -2.96 -21.51 -33.73
CA GLY A 262 -2.88 -22.97 -33.76
C GLY A 262 -4.11 -23.67 -33.16
N VAL A 263 -4.84 -23.01 -32.24
CA VAL A 263 -6.03 -23.56 -31.57
C VAL A 263 -7.29 -23.49 -32.46
N ASP A 264 -7.35 -22.56 -33.40
CA ASP A 264 -8.48 -22.40 -34.34
C ASP A 264 -8.64 -23.58 -35.32
N LEU A 265 -7.69 -24.53 -35.36
CA LEU A 265 -7.71 -25.67 -36.29
C LEU A 265 -8.24 -26.98 -35.68
N HIS A 266 -8.46 -27.09 -34.36
CA HIS A 266 -8.66 -28.41 -33.76
C HIS A 266 -9.73 -28.61 -32.68
N ASP A 267 -10.54 -27.62 -32.27
CA ASP A 267 -11.70 -27.96 -31.43
C ASP A 267 -12.86 -26.97 -31.57
N ASP A 268 -13.99 -27.47 -32.09
CA ASP A 268 -15.31 -26.81 -32.06
C ASP A 268 -16.00 -27.04 -30.69
N SER A 269 -15.31 -27.72 -29.77
CA SER A 269 -15.70 -27.78 -28.37
C SER A 269 -15.31 -26.46 -27.70
N GLY A 270 -16.30 -25.59 -27.44
CA GLY A 270 -16.09 -24.25 -26.87
C GLY A 270 -15.57 -24.21 -25.41
N ASP A 271 -14.84 -25.25 -24.96
CA ASP A 271 -14.38 -25.48 -23.59
C ASP A 271 -12.90 -25.09 -23.35
N GLY A 272 -12.15 -24.79 -24.42
CA GLY A 272 -10.74 -24.38 -24.34
C GLY A 272 -10.53 -22.89 -24.03
N PHE A 273 -9.57 -22.58 -23.15
CA PHE A 273 -9.18 -21.21 -22.82
C PHE A 273 -8.43 -20.55 -23.98
N ASN A 274 -8.93 -19.39 -24.43
CA ASN A 274 -8.29 -18.61 -25.50
C ASN A 274 -7.75 -17.27 -24.95
N LEU A 275 -6.43 -17.09 -24.99
CA LEU A 275 -5.76 -15.90 -24.45
C LEU A 275 -6.21 -14.60 -25.14
N ARG A 276 -6.44 -14.60 -26.46
CA ARG A 276 -6.94 -13.42 -27.17
C ARG A 276 -8.35 -13.04 -26.73
N ARG A 277 -9.24 -14.04 -26.54
CA ARG A 277 -10.60 -13.82 -26.02
C ARG A 277 -10.54 -13.22 -24.61
N TRP A 278 -9.76 -13.84 -23.72
CA TRP A 278 -9.53 -13.34 -22.37
C TRP A 278 -9.00 -11.91 -22.34
N HIS A 279 -7.94 -11.62 -23.11
CA HIS A 279 -7.35 -10.28 -23.20
C HIS A 279 -8.37 -9.23 -23.66
N ARG A 280 -9.19 -9.53 -24.68
CA ARG A 280 -10.24 -8.60 -25.15
C ARG A 280 -11.29 -8.33 -24.07
N LEU A 281 -11.79 -9.37 -23.41
CA LEU A 281 -12.78 -9.25 -22.33
C LEU A 281 -12.23 -8.44 -21.17
N MET A 282 -11.05 -8.81 -20.69
CA MET A 282 -10.39 -8.14 -19.57
C MET A 282 -10.03 -6.69 -19.89
N LYS A 283 -9.58 -6.38 -21.11
CA LYS A 283 -9.27 -4.99 -21.51
C LYS A 283 -10.51 -4.09 -21.49
N VAL A 284 -11.67 -4.60 -21.91
CA VAL A 284 -12.94 -3.86 -21.86
C VAL A 284 -13.35 -3.62 -20.41
N ALA A 285 -13.32 -4.66 -19.57
CA ALA A 285 -13.65 -4.55 -18.15
C ALA A 285 -12.71 -3.61 -17.40
N LEU A 286 -11.40 -3.73 -17.63
CA LEU A 286 -10.38 -2.87 -17.01
C LEU A 286 -10.61 -1.40 -17.36
N THR A 287 -10.78 -1.07 -18.65
CA THR A 287 -11.06 0.31 -19.08
C THR A 287 -12.31 0.87 -18.39
N ARG A 288 -13.38 0.08 -18.27
CA ARG A 288 -14.62 0.49 -17.59
C ARG A 288 -14.38 0.70 -16.09
N ALA A 289 -13.63 -0.19 -15.45
CA ALA A 289 -13.33 -0.10 -14.03
C ALA A 289 -12.40 1.08 -13.70
N GLU A 290 -11.44 1.40 -14.56
CA GLU A 290 -10.61 2.61 -14.46
C GLU A 290 -11.46 3.87 -14.56
N GLN A 291 -12.32 3.97 -15.57
CA GLN A 291 -13.25 5.09 -15.72
C GLN A 291 -14.19 5.23 -14.52
N LYS A 292 -14.73 4.11 -14.01
CA LYS A 292 -15.56 4.09 -12.81
C LYS A 292 -14.79 4.58 -11.58
N ALA A 293 -13.56 4.10 -11.38
CA ALA A 293 -12.71 4.54 -10.27
C ALA A 293 -12.40 6.04 -10.34
N GLU A 294 -12.11 6.58 -11.54
CA GLU A 294 -11.92 8.02 -11.73
C GLU A 294 -13.18 8.82 -11.41
N GLN A 295 -14.35 8.35 -11.86
CA GLN A 295 -15.64 8.97 -11.54
C GLN A 295 -15.92 8.93 -10.05
N ASP A 296 -15.68 7.80 -9.38
CA ASP A 296 -15.89 7.65 -7.94
C ASP A 296 -14.94 8.57 -7.16
N ILE A 297 -13.66 8.67 -7.56
CA ILE A 297 -12.71 9.62 -6.98
C ILE A 297 -13.17 11.06 -7.18
N ALA A 298 -13.64 11.42 -8.38
CA ALA A 298 -14.15 12.75 -8.68
C ALA A 298 -15.42 13.10 -7.88
N ARG A 299 -16.26 12.10 -7.59
CA ARG A 299 -17.51 12.24 -6.83
C ARG A 299 -17.31 12.24 -5.31
N LYS A 300 -16.16 11.76 -4.80
CA LYS A 300 -15.86 11.87 -3.37
C LYS A 300 -16.00 13.32 -2.93
N ARG A 301 -16.44 13.53 -1.69
CA ARG A 301 -16.62 14.87 -1.14
C ARG A 301 -15.29 15.65 -1.13
N TRP A 302 -15.29 16.86 -1.68
CA TRP A 302 -14.05 17.67 -1.80
C TRP A 302 -13.72 18.48 -0.54
N THR A 303 -14.68 18.63 0.36
CA THR A 303 -14.52 19.45 1.57
C THR A 303 -15.10 18.77 2.79
N THR A 304 -14.51 19.09 3.93
CA THR A 304 -14.91 18.60 5.25
C THR A 304 -16.11 19.38 5.77
N GLU A 305 -17.04 18.67 6.39
CA GLU A 305 -18.24 19.21 7.03
C GLU A 305 -17.88 20.16 8.17
N ARG A 306 -16.94 19.73 9.03
CA ARG A 306 -16.54 20.44 10.26
C ARG A 306 -15.04 20.78 10.26
N PRO A 307 -14.54 21.72 9.43
CA PRO A 307 -13.12 21.97 9.29
C PRO A 307 -12.48 22.47 10.60
N VAL A 308 -11.42 21.78 11.04
CA VAL A 308 -10.58 22.22 12.17
C VAL A 308 -9.52 23.20 11.69
N TYR A 309 -9.34 24.31 12.42
CA TYR A 309 -8.40 25.39 12.11
C TYR A 309 -7.50 25.71 13.30
N GLN A 310 -6.23 26.04 13.05
CA GLN A 310 -5.27 26.37 14.11
C GLN A 310 -5.34 27.84 14.52
N ASN A 311 -5.68 28.73 13.58
CA ASN A 311 -5.70 30.17 13.83
C ASN A 311 -6.79 30.89 13.00
N LYS A 312 -7.07 32.15 13.37
CA LYS A 312 -8.12 32.96 12.73
C LYS A 312 -7.87 33.22 11.23
N LYS A 313 -6.61 33.36 10.80
CA LYS A 313 -6.25 33.56 9.38
C LYS A 313 -6.54 32.31 8.54
N GLU A 314 -6.19 31.14 9.06
CA GLU A 314 -6.46 29.84 8.45
C GLU A 314 -7.97 29.58 8.38
N LYS A 315 -8.73 29.94 9.42
CA LYS A 315 -10.19 29.85 9.42
C LYS A 315 -10.80 30.58 8.22
N VAL A 316 -10.38 31.83 7.97
CA VAL A 316 -10.89 32.62 6.83
C VAL A 316 -10.54 31.95 5.50
N CYS A 317 -9.30 31.49 5.32
CA CYS A 317 -8.86 30.83 4.10
C CYS A 317 -9.62 29.51 3.83
N LEU A 318 -9.73 28.65 4.85
CA LEU A 318 -10.44 27.37 4.75
C LEU A 318 -11.93 27.55 4.52
N THR A 319 -12.56 28.54 5.15
CA THR A 319 -13.98 28.85 4.92
C THR A 319 -14.20 29.32 3.48
N LYS A 320 -13.32 30.18 2.94
CA LYS A 320 -13.38 30.58 1.52
C LYS A 320 -13.18 29.39 0.58
N ARG A 321 -12.16 28.57 0.81
CA ARG A 321 -11.90 27.35 0.03
C ARG A 321 -13.08 26.38 0.08
N LYS A 322 -13.69 26.19 1.25
CA LYS A 322 -14.87 25.35 1.44
C LYS A 322 -16.02 25.83 0.55
N ARG A 323 -16.38 27.12 0.62
CA ARG A 323 -17.44 27.70 -0.23
C ARG A 323 -17.16 27.53 -1.72
N ILE A 324 -15.93 27.78 -2.16
CA ILE A 324 -15.55 27.60 -3.57
C ILE A 324 -15.71 26.14 -3.98
N ALA A 325 -15.18 25.21 -3.19
CA ALA A 325 -15.24 23.79 -3.52
C ALA A 325 -16.68 23.24 -3.47
N GLU A 326 -17.52 23.69 -2.53
CA GLU A 326 -18.96 23.39 -2.52
C GLU A 326 -19.64 23.90 -3.80
N GLN A 327 -19.34 25.13 -4.23
CA GLN A 327 -19.88 25.68 -5.46
C GLN A 327 -19.43 24.90 -6.70
N VAL A 328 -18.15 24.52 -6.77
CA VAL A 328 -17.63 23.73 -7.91
C VAL A 328 -18.21 22.33 -7.90
N GLN A 329 -18.35 21.69 -6.73
CA GLN A 329 -18.97 20.38 -6.60
C GLN A 329 -20.44 20.41 -7.06
N LEU A 330 -21.21 21.43 -6.67
CA LEU A 330 -22.58 21.63 -7.17
C LEU A 330 -22.63 21.84 -8.69
N CYS A 331 -21.68 22.58 -9.27
CA CYS A 331 -21.60 22.72 -10.72
C CYS A 331 -21.26 21.38 -11.38
N PHE A 332 -20.34 20.60 -10.82
CA PHE A 332 -19.97 19.28 -11.32
C PHE A 332 -21.15 18.29 -11.26
N GLU A 333 -21.90 18.25 -10.16
CA GLU A 333 -23.11 17.43 -10.02
C GLU A 333 -24.17 17.80 -11.07
N LYS A 334 -24.40 19.09 -11.30
CA LYS A 334 -25.32 19.57 -12.34
C LYS A 334 -24.90 19.16 -13.76
N LEU A 335 -23.60 19.22 -14.05
CA LEU A 335 -23.07 18.87 -15.37
C LEU A 335 -23.01 17.34 -15.60
N SER A 336 -22.78 16.57 -14.54
CA SER A 336 -22.65 15.10 -14.61
C SER A 336 -23.98 14.34 -14.56
N SER A 337 -25.12 15.02 -14.37
CA SER A 337 -26.48 14.46 -14.43
C SER A 337 -26.74 13.28 -13.47
N CYS A 338 -25.98 13.17 -12.37
CA CYS A 338 -26.12 12.11 -11.37
C CYS A 338 -25.95 12.68 -9.95
N PRO A 339 -26.88 12.40 -9.02
CA PRO A 339 -26.75 12.87 -7.64
C PRO A 339 -25.59 12.17 -6.92
N ALA A 340 -24.87 12.92 -6.07
CA ALA A 340 -23.69 12.44 -5.33
C ALA A 340 -23.99 11.37 -4.25
N ASP A 341 -25.27 11.11 -3.96
CA ASP A 341 -25.73 10.15 -2.95
C ASP A 341 -25.79 8.72 -3.51
N VAL A 342 -24.68 8.24 -4.06
CA VAL A 342 -24.51 6.80 -4.29
C VAL A 342 -24.12 6.19 -2.96
N ARG A 343 -25.09 5.55 -2.30
CA ARG A 343 -24.90 4.69 -1.13
C ARG A 343 -23.61 3.90 -1.29
N SER A 344 -22.73 3.95 -0.27
CA SER A 344 -21.54 3.10 -0.23
C SER A 344 -22.01 1.66 -0.41
N ALA A 345 -21.65 1.06 -1.54
CA ALA A 345 -21.90 -0.35 -1.76
C ALA A 345 -21.24 -1.14 -0.62
N SER A 346 -21.84 -2.27 -0.25
CA SER A 346 -21.21 -3.17 0.71
C SER A 346 -19.77 -3.49 0.26
N PRO A 347 -18.81 -3.56 1.18
CA PRO A 347 -17.41 -3.79 0.83
C PRO A 347 -17.31 -5.10 0.04
N SER A 348 -16.76 -5.03 -1.17
CA SER A 348 -16.48 -6.21 -2.00
C SER A 348 -15.02 -6.61 -1.86
N SER A 349 -14.78 -7.92 -1.79
CA SER A 349 -13.42 -8.46 -1.83
C SER A 349 -12.85 -8.51 -3.25
N PHE A 350 -13.69 -8.37 -4.28
CA PHE A 350 -13.31 -8.42 -5.69
C PHE A 350 -13.62 -7.09 -6.39
N ARG A 351 -12.72 -6.65 -7.27
CA ARG A 351 -12.92 -5.47 -8.13
C ARG A 351 -13.77 -5.76 -9.36
N PHE A 352 -13.78 -7.01 -9.80
CA PHE A 352 -14.55 -7.48 -10.95
C PHE A 352 -15.53 -8.57 -10.53
N CYS A 353 -16.67 -8.61 -11.21
CA CYS A 353 -17.71 -9.63 -11.03
C CYS A 353 -17.91 -10.38 -12.35
N TRP A 354 -17.43 -11.61 -12.44
CA TRP A 354 -17.54 -12.44 -13.65
C TRP A 354 -18.71 -13.42 -13.55
N GLY A 355 -19.48 -13.57 -14.62
CA GLY A 355 -20.62 -14.49 -14.67
C GLY A 355 -21.67 -14.06 -15.69
N ASP A 356 -22.82 -14.73 -15.67
CA ASP A 356 -23.94 -14.47 -16.58
C ASP A 356 -25.03 -13.58 -15.95
N GLU A 357 -24.80 -13.10 -14.72
CA GLU A 357 -25.75 -12.29 -13.98
C GLU A 357 -25.76 -10.82 -14.46
N ASP A 358 -26.90 -10.17 -14.26
CA ASP A 358 -27.07 -8.73 -14.54
C ASP A 358 -26.12 -7.90 -13.67
N GLY A 359 -25.27 -7.10 -14.32
CA GLY A 359 -24.25 -6.29 -13.65
C GLY A 359 -22.86 -6.94 -13.57
N SER A 360 -22.68 -8.11 -14.18
CA SER A 360 -21.36 -8.70 -14.40
C SER A 360 -20.51 -7.89 -15.39
N ASP A 361 -19.18 -7.98 -15.22
CA ASP A 361 -18.19 -7.38 -16.10
C ASP A 361 -17.96 -8.20 -17.39
N GLY A 362 -18.54 -9.39 -17.45
CA GLY A 362 -18.49 -10.32 -18.57
C GLY A 362 -18.58 -11.78 -18.13
N PRO A 363 -18.58 -12.73 -19.09
CA PRO A 363 -18.67 -14.15 -18.79
C PRO A 363 -17.44 -14.63 -18.00
N SER A 364 -17.65 -15.61 -17.13
CA SER A 364 -16.56 -16.27 -16.41
C SER A 364 -15.81 -17.22 -17.35
N LEU A 365 -14.47 -17.16 -17.30
CA LEU A 365 -13.55 -18.06 -18.00
C LEU A 365 -12.83 -19.00 -17.03
N GLN A 366 -13.23 -19.00 -15.75
CA GLN A 366 -12.52 -19.70 -14.69
C GLN A 366 -12.48 -21.22 -14.88
N HIS A 367 -13.50 -21.80 -15.49
CA HIS A 367 -13.64 -23.24 -15.69
C HIS A 367 -13.16 -23.72 -17.06
N MET A 368 -12.56 -22.84 -17.87
CA MET A 368 -12.06 -23.24 -19.19
C MET A 368 -10.75 -24.02 -19.07
N LYS A 369 -10.57 -25.02 -19.92
CA LYS A 369 -9.38 -25.89 -19.89
C LYS A 369 -8.19 -25.27 -20.59
N LEU A 370 -6.97 -25.59 -20.15
CA LEU A 370 -5.72 -25.22 -20.82
C LEU A 370 -5.30 -26.23 -21.91
N ASP A 371 -6.24 -27.06 -22.38
CA ASP A 371 -6.01 -28.08 -23.40
C ASP A 371 -5.44 -27.44 -24.68
N GLY A 372 -4.39 -28.05 -25.23
CA GLY A 372 -3.61 -27.53 -26.39
C GLY A 372 -2.43 -26.61 -26.03
N LEU A 373 -2.44 -25.98 -24.85
CA LEU A 373 -1.33 -25.13 -24.36
C LEU A 373 -0.33 -25.90 -23.49
N VAL A 374 -0.69 -27.14 -23.15
CA VAL A 374 0.08 -28.04 -22.31
C VAL A 374 0.20 -29.39 -23.02
N THR A 375 1.42 -29.92 -23.09
CA THR A 375 1.70 -31.26 -23.61
C THR A 375 2.06 -32.21 -22.48
N LEU A 376 1.53 -33.43 -22.51
CA LEU A 376 1.91 -34.48 -21.58
C LEU A 376 3.24 -35.11 -22.04
N LYS A 377 4.32 -34.91 -21.29
CA LYS A 377 5.62 -35.55 -21.54
C LYS A 377 6.06 -36.29 -20.28
N ARG A 378 6.23 -37.63 -20.38
CA ARG A 378 6.70 -38.50 -19.27
C ARG A 378 5.85 -38.35 -18.00
N ASP A 379 4.53 -38.46 -18.13
CA ASP A 379 3.53 -38.32 -17.06
C ASP A 379 3.52 -36.95 -16.34
N ALA A 380 4.26 -35.97 -16.85
CA ALA A 380 4.26 -34.59 -16.38
C ALA A 380 3.74 -33.65 -17.47
N GLN A 381 2.86 -32.74 -17.08
CA GLN A 381 2.41 -31.65 -17.95
C GLN A 381 3.57 -30.66 -18.16
N THR A 382 3.88 -30.38 -19.43
CA THR A 382 4.88 -29.39 -19.85
C THR A 382 4.22 -28.33 -20.73
N PRO A 383 4.53 -27.02 -20.57
CA PRO A 383 3.96 -26.00 -21.43
C PRO A 383 4.37 -26.24 -22.89
N SER A 384 3.47 -25.93 -23.82
CA SER A 384 3.76 -25.99 -25.26
C SER A 384 4.84 -24.97 -25.65
N ASN A 385 4.92 -23.86 -24.92
CA ASN A 385 6.00 -22.89 -25.07
C ASN A 385 7.35 -23.47 -24.60
N CYS A 386 8.32 -23.50 -25.53
CA CYS A 386 9.67 -24.01 -25.28
C CYS A 386 10.69 -22.91 -24.95
N THR A 387 10.30 -21.63 -25.00
CA THR A 387 11.19 -20.48 -24.85
C THR A 387 10.67 -19.52 -23.78
N TYR A 388 11.55 -19.10 -22.87
CA TYR A 388 11.23 -18.09 -21.85
C TYR A 388 12.12 -16.87 -22.02
N TRP A 389 11.53 -15.68 -22.14
CA TRP A 389 12.28 -14.44 -22.16
C TRP A 389 12.31 -13.80 -20.77
N HIS A 390 13.45 -13.24 -20.42
CA HIS A 390 13.60 -12.37 -19.25
C HIS A 390 14.61 -11.25 -19.57
N PRO A 391 14.47 -10.06 -18.97
CA PRO A 391 15.52 -9.05 -19.03
C PRO A 391 16.79 -9.58 -18.35
N ALA A 392 17.93 -8.90 -18.52
CA ALA A 392 19.16 -9.31 -17.86
C ALA A 392 18.98 -9.36 -16.33
N LEU A 393 18.98 -10.58 -15.75
CA LEU A 393 18.72 -10.83 -14.32
C LEU A 393 19.93 -10.48 -13.43
N ARG A 394 20.58 -9.34 -13.69
CA ARG A 394 21.75 -8.89 -12.93
C ARG A 394 21.33 -8.62 -11.48
N PRO A 395 22.11 -9.05 -10.48
CA PRO A 395 21.82 -8.71 -9.10
C PRO A 395 21.92 -7.19 -8.89
N CYS A 396 20.79 -6.49 -8.69
CA CYS A 396 20.83 -5.10 -8.23
C CYS A 396 20.82 -5.02 -6.70
N SER A 397 21.75 -4.26 -6.12
CA SER A 397 21.70 -3.93 -4.70
C SER A 397 20.54 -2.96 -4.45
N ARG A 398 19.47 -3.41 -3.79
CA ARG A 398 18.24 -2.63 -3.49
C ARG A 398 18.48 -1.27 -2.79
N TRP A 399 19.66 -1.05 -2.20
CA TRP A 399 20.04 0.21 -1.55
C TRP A 399 20.60 1.28 -2.50
N LYS A 400 21.10 0.89 -3.68
CA LYS A 400 21.69 1.79 -4.69
C LYS A 400 20.83 1.93 -5.95
N CYS A 401 19.66 1.30 -5.95
CA CYS A 401 18.86 1.00 -7.13
C CYS A 401 17.43 1.46 -6.85
N SER A 402 16.95 2.49 -7.55
CA SER A 402 15.67 3.16 -7.23
C SER A 402 14.47 2.52 -7.92
N SER A 403 14.60 2.11 -9.18
CA SER A 403 13.60 1.39 -9.99
C SER A 403 14.19 1.13 -11.38
N HIS A 404 14.14 -0.10 -11.90
CA HIS A 404 14.53 -0.38 -13.29
C HIS A 404 13.38 -0.26 -14.30
N TYR A 405 12.14 -0.22 -13.80
CA TYR A 405 10.97 -0.33 -14.67
C TYR A 405 10.87 0.83 -15.67
N SER A 406 11.05 2.07 -15.22
CA SER A 406 10.89 3.25 -16.08
C SER A 406 11.85 3.29 -17.26
N GLU A 407 13.06 2.74 -17.12
CA GLU A 407 14.05 2.67 -18.21
C GLU A 407 13.75 1.49 -19.14
N MET A 408 13.23 0.39 -18.59
CA MET A 408 13.00 -0.85 -19.32
C MET A 408 11.63 -0.91 -19.99
N GLU A 409 10.64 -0.14 -19.54
CA GLU A 409 9.25 -0.20 -19.99
C GLU A 409 9.10 -0.10 -21.51
N ALA A 410 9.92 0.74 -22.17
CA ALA A 410 9.89 0.88 -23.62
C ALA A 410 10.40 -0.35 -24.39
N LEU A 411 11.21 -1.20 -23.74
CA LEU A 411 11.85 -2.40 -24.30
C LEU A 411 11.11 -3.69 -23.95
N LEU A 412 10.14 -3.64 -23.05
CA LEU A 412 9.37 -4.81 -22.63
C LEU A 412 8.24 -5.11 -23.64
N PRO A 413 7.88 -6.39 -23.84
CA PRO A 413 6.71 -6.77 -24.63
C PRO A 413 5.44 -6.08 -24.13
N ARG A 414 4.60 -5.62 -25.05
CA ARG A 414 3.38 -4.85 -24.75
C ARG A 414 2.33 -5.68 -24.05
N SER A 415 2.20 -6.94 -24.43
CA SER A 415 1.39 -7.95 -23.76
C SER A 415 1.77 -8.09 -22.27
N PHE A 416 3.06 -8.21 -21.98
CA PHE A 416 3.57 -8.27 -20.60
C PHE A 416 3.34 -6.96 -19.83
N VAL A 417 3.59 -5.81 -20.45
CA VAL A 417 3.35 -4.50 -19.81
C VAL A 417 1.86 -4.35 -19.47
N TRP A 418 0.96 -4.75 -20.37
CA TRP A 418 -0.47 -4.72 -20.12
C TRP A 418 -0.87 -5.68 -18.97
N LEU A 419 -0.32 -6.90 -18.94
CA LEU A 419 -0.55 -7.85 -17.85
C LEU A 419 -0.08 -7.29 -16.50
N LEU A 420 1.09 -6.64 -16.49
CA LEU A 420 1.61 -5.96 -15.31
C LEU A 420 0.66 -4.85 -14.86
N GLN A 421 0.16 -4.02 -15.78
CA GLN A 421 -0.78 -2.94 -15.50
C GLN A 421 -2.11 -3.47 -14.92
N LEU A 422 -2.63 -4.58 -15.45
CA LEU A 422 -3.81 -5.25 -14.90
C LEU A 422 -3.63 -5.58 -13.42
N PHE A 423 -2.55 -6.29 -13.06
CA PHE A 423 -2.31 -6.63 -11.64
C PHE A 423 -1.94 -5.41 -10.79
N CYS A 424 -1.34 -4.37 -11.38
CA CYS A 424 -1.11 -3.10 -10.66
C CYS A 424 -2.43 -2.42 -10.30
N PHE A 425 -3.40 -2.42 -11.22
CA PHE A 425 -4.75 -1.93 -10.96
C PHE A 425 -5.47 -2.76 -9.90
N LEU A 426 -5.38 -4.10 -9.99
CA LEU A 426 -6.00 -4.99 -9.01
C LEU A 426 -5.51 -4.75 -7.57
N LEU A 427 -4.20 -4.50 -7.43
CA LEU A 427 -3.55 -4.35 -6.14
C LEU A 427 -3.40 -2.90 -5.67
N ASP A 428 -3.71 -1.91 -6.50
CA ASP A 428 -3.40 -0.49 -6.27
C ASP A 428 -1.90 -0.26 -5.93
N VAL A 429 -1.02 -0.84 -6.76
CA VAL A 429 0.45 -0.75 -6.60
C VAL A 429 1.12 -0.12 -7.81
N GLU A 430 2.26 0.53 -7.56
CA GLU A 430 3.05 1.13 -8.64
C GLU A 430 3.73 0.03 -9.50
N PRO A 431 3.78 0.16 -10.84
CA PRO A 431 4.33 -0.86 -11.74
C PRO A 431 5.72 -1.39 -11.38
N HIS A 432 6.61 -0.49 -10.96
CA HIS A 432 7.96 -0.89 -10.55
C HIS A 432 7.99 -1.82 -9.33
N CYS A 433 7.02 -1.72 -8.40
CA CYS A 433 6.97 -2.60 -7.24
C CYS A 433 6.67 -4.04 -7.66
N LEU A 434 5.70 -4.22 -8.56
CA LEU A 434 5.31 -5.53 -9.06
C LEU A 434 6.38 -6.10 -10.00
N TYR A 435 6.92 -5.28 -10.90
CA TYR A 435 8.00 -5.68 -11.81
C TYR A 435 9.23 -6.19 -11.07
N GLU A 436 9.67 -5.50 -10.01
CA GLU A 436 10.81 -5.95 -9.20
C GLU A 436 10.56 -7.29 -8.49
N GLU A 437 9.32 -7.58 -8.09
CA GLU A 437 8.96 -8.87 -7.49
C GLU A 437 8.89 -9.97 -8.57
N VAL A 438 8.40 -9.68 -9.78
CA VAL A 438 8.50 -10.58 -10.95
C VAL A 438 9.96 -10.95 -11.21
N LEU A 439 10.87 -9.97 -11.29
CA LEU A 439 12.31 -10.21 -11.44
C LEU A 439 12.91 -11.00 -10.26
N SER A 440 12.35 -10.86 -9.06
CA SER A 440 12.77 -11.63 -7.88
C SER A 440 12.40 -13.11 -8.01
N VAL A 441 11.20 -13.41 -8.51
CA VAL A 441 10.74 -14.77 -8.82
C VAL A 441 11.57 -15.36 -9.97
N GLU A 442 11.75 -14.63 -11.06
CA GLU A 442 12.56 -15.08 -12.21
C GLU A 442 14.01 -15.35 -11.81
N ARG A 443 14.62 -14.48 -10.99
CA ARG A 443 15.96 -14.75 -10.44
C ARG A 443 16.00 -16.05 -9.68
N ARG A 444 14.97 -16.41 -8.91
CA ARG A 444 14.97 -17.69 -8.18
C ARG A 444 14.82 -18.90 -9.09
N LEU A 445 14.08 -18.75 -10.19
CA LEU A 445 13.88 -19.81 -11.18
C LEU A 445 15.11 -20.03 -12.06
N PHE A 446 15.74 -18.96 -12.53
CA PHE A 446 16.79 -19.00 -13.56
C PHE A 446 18.20 -18.68 -13.06
N SER A 447 18.38 -18.09 -11.86
CA SER A 447 19.72 -17.98 -11.30
C SER A 447 20.21 -19.39 -11.00
N SER A 448 21.23 -19.80 -11.75
CA SER A 448 21.89 -21.10 -11.63
C SER A 448 21.91 -21.59 -10.19
N LYS A 449 21.37 -22.80 -9.95
CA LYS A 449 21.74 -23.61 -8.79
C LYS A 449 23.24 -23.87 -8.91
N THR A 450 24.06 -22.93 -8.43
CA THR A 450 25.51 -23.13 -8.45
C THR A 450 25.82 -24.39 -7.64
N PRO A 451 26.79 -25.22 -8.04
CA PRO A 451 27.13 -26.47 -7.34
C PRO A 451 27.43 -26.29 -5.84
N ARG A 452 27.72 -25.06 -5.39
CA ARG A 452 27.96 -24.72 -3.98
C ARG A 452 26.77 -24.94 -3.06
N ASP A 453 25.54 -24.89 -3.55
CA ASP A 453 24.34 -25.12 -2.71
C ASP A 453 24.07 -26.62 -2.46
N ARG A 454 24.66 -27.52 -3.27
CA ARG A 454 24.60 -28.97 -3.00
C ARG A 454 25.50 -29.39 -1.83
N VAL A 455 26.57 -28.65 -1.55
CA VAL A 455 27.51 -28.97 -0.47
C VAL A 455 26.97 -28.59 0.91
N ARG A 456 26.00 -27.67 1.00
CA ARG A 456 25.39 -27.26 2.28
C ARG A 456 24.16 -28.07 2.70
N ARG A 457 23.61 -28.93 1.84
CA ARG A 457 22.50 -29.84 2.18
C ARG A 457 22.95 -31.28 2.45
N GLY A 458 24.27 -31.51 2.51
CA GLY A 458 24.88 -32.80 2.80
C GLY A 458 25.88 -32.75 3.96
N ARG A 459 25.65 -31.89 4.95
CA ARG A 459 26.35 -31.94 6.24
C ARG A 459 25.37 -31.69 7.38
#